data_AF-A0A963RP03-F1
#
_entry.id   AF-A0A963RP03-F1
#
_cell.length_a   1.000
_cell.length_b   1.000
_cell.length_c   1.000
_cell.angle_alpha   90.00
_cell.angle_beta   90.00
_cell.angle_gamma   90.00
#
_symmetry.space_group_name_H-M   'P 1'
#
loop_
_entity.id
_entity.type
_entity.pdbx_description
1 polymer ?
#
loop_
_entity_poly.entity_id
_entity_poly.type
_entity_poly.pdbx_seq_one_letter_code
_entity_poly.pdbx_strand_id
1 'polypeptide(L)' 'MKSEATDNPFVPLRLQPGEDLRAALEALARQRGQSAFVVAGVGSLGTAQLRWADRPEACAVAGP' A
#
# COMPACT_ATOMS: atom_id res chain seq x y z
N MET A 1 14.21 27.14 22.87
CA MET A 1 13.19 26.96 21.81
C MET A 1 13.36 25.56 21.24
N LYS A 2 12.77 24.55 21.87
CA LYS A 2 12.81 23.16 21.39
C LYS A 2 11.63 23.00 20.43
N SER A 3 11.90 22.79 19.14
CA SER A 3 10.85 22.32 18.24
C SER A 3 10.60 20.84 18.56
N GLU A 4 9.53 20.56 19.30
CA GLU A 4 8.92 19.23 19.31
C GLU A 4 8.30 19.02 17.92
N ALA A 5 9.13 18.62 16.96
CA ALA A 5 8.62 18.02 15.74
C ALA A 5 8.03 16.67 16.14
N THR A 6 6.71 16.60 16.20
CA THR A 6 5.94 15.40 16.46
C THR A 6 6.47 14.27 15.58
N ASP A 7 7.07 13.25 16.18
CA ASP A 7 7.48 12.04 15.48
C ASP A 7 6.20 11.37 14.97
N ASN A 8 5.84 11.63 13.71
CA ASN A 8 4.63 11.10 13.11
C ASN A 8 4.92 9.64 12.74
N PRO A 9 4.32 8.65 13.43
CA PRO A 9 4.57 7.25 13.12
C PRO A 9 3.96 6.85 11.76
N PHE A 10 3.15 7.71 11.15
CA PHE A 10 2.49 7.46 9.88
C PHE A 10 3.31 7.98 8.70
N VAL A 11 3.33 7.17 7.64
CA VAL A 11 4.03 7.47 6.39
C VAL A 11 3.00 7.65 5.29
N PRO A 12 2.76 8.89 4.80
CA PRO A 12 1.87 9.09 3.67
C PRO A 12 2.53 8.56 2.38
N LEU A 13 1.75 7.87 1.55
CA LEU A 13 2.18 7.35 0.25
C LEU A 13 1.14 7.73 -0.81
N ARG A 14 1.60 8.27 -1.93
CA ARG A 14 0.77 8.51 -3.12
C ARG A 14 1.37 7.75 -4.30
N LEU A 15 0.59 6.83 -4.85
CA LEU A 15 0.94 6.12 -6.07
C LEU A 15 0.56 6.93 -7.31
N GLN A 16 1.37 6.78 -8.35
CA GLN A 16 1.11 7.24 -9.71
C GLN A 16 0.23 6.23 -10.46
N PRO A 17 -0.55 6.67 -11.46
CA PRO A 17 -1.31 5.77 -12.30
C PRO A 17 -0.42 4.67 -12.92
N GLY A 18 -0.88 3.42 -12.84
CA GLY A 18 -0.17 2.25 -13.38
C GLY A 18 0.85 1.63 -12.43
N GLU A 19 1.16 2.24 -11.29
CA GLU A 19 1.98 1.59 -10.27
C GLU A 19 1.26 0.40 -9.64
N ASP A 20 1.99 -0.69 -9.42
CA ASP A 20 1.48 -1.85 -8.69
C ASP A 20 1.42 -1.53 -7.18
N LEU A 21 0.20 -1.59 -6.63
CA LEU A 21 -0.07 -1.26 -5.23
C LEU A 21 0.75 -2.11 -4.25
N ARG A 22 0.84 -3.42 -4.49
CA ARG A 22 1.52 -4.34 -3.57
C ARG A 22 3.02 -4.10 -3.60
N ALA A 23 3.62 -4.04 -4.79
CA ALA A 23 5.04 -3.84 -4.97
C ALA A 23 5.51 -2.52 -4.36
N ALA A 24 4.74 -1.44 -4.53
CA ALA A 24 5.07 -0.14 -3.96
C ALA A 24 5.05 -0.15 -2.42
N LEU A 25 4.03 -0.77 -1.81
CA LEU A 25 3.95 -0.93 -0.34
C LEU A 25 5.11 -1.77 0.20
N GLU A 26 5.42 -2.89 -0.45
CA GLU A 26 6.56 -3.73 -0.06
C GLU A 26 7.90 -3.01 -0.19
N ALA A 27 8.10 -2.24 -1.26
CA ALA A 27 9.30 -1.45 -1.46
C ALA A 27 9.48 -0.41 -0.35
N LEU A 28 8.41 0.31 0.01
CA LEU A 28 8.44 1.28 1.11
C LEU A 28 8.76 0.61 2.45
N ALA A 29 8.11 -0.51 2.76
CA ALA A 29 8.37 -1.25 3.99
C ALA A 29 9.84 -1.73 4.07
N ARG A 30 10.37 -2.28 2.97
CA ARG A 30 11.80 -2.67 2.87
C ARG A 30 12.73 -1.49 3.05
N GLN A 31 12.47 -0.35 2.40
CA GLN A 31 13.30 0.84 2.50
C GLN A 31 13.39 1.40 3.93
N ARG A 32 12.32 1.28 4.72
CA ARG A 32 12.31 1.74 6.11
C ARG A 32 12.92 0.74 7.09
N GLY A 33 13.11 -0.53 6.69
CA GLY A 33 13.65 -1.58 7.56
C GLY A 33 12.76 -1.89 8.76
N GLN A 34 11.44 -1.70 8.63
CA GLN A 34 10.47 -1.81 9.72
C GLN A 34 9.30 -2.71 9.33
N SER A 35 8.74 -3.42 10.30
CA SER A 35 7.41 -4.04 10.17
C SER A 35 6.36 -2.93 10.09
N ALA A 36 5.48 -3.01 9.09
CA ALA A 36 4.46 -1.99 8.84
C ALA A 36 3.11 -2.63 8.49
N PHE A 37 2.04 -1.87 8.68
CA PHE A 37 0.71 -2.21 8.21
C PHE A 37 0.04 -0.97 7.60
N VAL A 38 -0.92 -1.18 6.72
CA VAL A 38 -1.68 -0.09 6.10
C VAL A 38 -2.79 0.34 7.06
N VAL A 39 -2.80 1.61 7.46
CA VAL A 39 -3.83 2.19 8.34
C VAL A 39 -5.07 2.59 7.55
N ALA A 40 -4.86 3.23 6.40
CA ALA A 40 -5.92 3.67 5.51
C ALA A 40 -5.37 3.75 4.07
N GLY A 41 -6.25 3.60 3.10
CA GLY A 41 -5.95 3.77 1.69
C GLY A 41 -7.22 4.09 0.91
N VAL A 42 -7.16 5.08 0.02
CA VAL A 42 -8.26 5.46 -0.86
C VAL A 42 -7.70 5.73 -2.26
N GLY A 43 -8.43 5.27 -3.28
CA GLY A 43 -8.05 5.45 -4.67
C GLY A 43 -8.83 4.53 -5.60
N SER A 44 -8.32 4.40 -6.82
CA SER A 44 -8.83 3.49 -7.85
C SER A 44 -7.70 2.57 -8.34
N LEU A 45 -8.10 1.42 -8.86
CA LEU A 45 -7.22 0.48 -9.55
C LEU A 45 -7.84 0.17 -10.90
N GLY A 46 -7.03 0.08 -11.96
CA GLY A 46 -7.50 -0.41 -13.26
C GLY A 46 -7.76 -1.93 -13.27
N THR A 47 -7.00 -2.68 -12.48
CA THR A 47 -7.24 -4.12 -12.24
C THR A 47 -6.78 -4.48 -10.84
N ALA A 48 -7.59 -5.25 -10.12
CA ALA A 48 -7.22 -5.83 -8.84
C ALA A 48 -6.97 -7.34 -8.99
N GLN A 49 -5.91 -7.85 -8.38
CA GLN A 49 -5.64 -9.29 -8.28
C GLN A 49 -6.08 -9.77 -6.90
N LEU A 50 -7.15 -10.55 -6.84
CA LEU A 50 -7.75 -11.01 -5.58
C LEU A 50 -7.76 -12.53 -5.51
N ARG A 51 -7.31 -13.09 -4.39
CA ARG A 51 -7.46 -14.51 -4.08
C ARG A 51 -8.63 -14.69 -3.15
N TRP A 52 -9.68 -15.34 -3.63
CA TRP A 52 -10.86 -15.64 -2.84
C TRP A 52 -10.51 -16.63 -1.72
N ALA A 53 -11.32 -16.61 -0.64
CA ALA A 53 -11.18 -17.59 0.43
C ALA A 53 -11.24 -19.01 -0.14
N ASP A 54 -10.35 -19.88 0.36
CA ASP A 54 -10.22 -21.27 -0.07
C ASP A 54 -9.93 -21.49 -1.57
N ARG A 55 -9.43 -20.45 -2.26
CA ARG A 55 -8.93 -20.58 -3.64
C ARG A 55 -7.40 -20.52 -3.66
N PRO A 56 -6.74 -21.40 -4.44
CA PRO A 56 -5.28 -21.37 -4.59
C PRO A 56 -4.82 -20.26 -5.54
N GLU A 57 -5.58 -19.97 -6.60
CA GLU A 57 -5.20 -18.94 -7.58
C GLU A 57 -5.83 -17.57 -7.29
N ALA A 58 -5.12 -16.53 -7.72
CA ALA A 58 -5.66 -15.18 -7.81
C ALA A 58 -6.54 -15.03 -9.07
N CYS A 59 -7.56 -14.20 -8.97
CA CYS A 59 -8.43 -13.81 -10.07
C CYS A 59 -8.32 -12.30 -10.32
N ALA A 60 -8.28 -11.92 -11.58
CA ALA A 60 -8.29 -10.53 -12.00
C ALA A 60 -9.71 -9.95 -11.98
N VAL A 61 -9.87 -8.79 -11.33
CA VAL A 61 -11.11 -8.02 -11.30
C VAL A 61 -10.84 -6.67 -11.97
N ALA A 62 -11.54 -6.38 -13.06
CA ALA A 62 -11.42 -5.11 -13.75
C ALA A 62 -11.96 -3.96 -12.89
N GLY A 63 -11.23 -2.84 -12.88
CA GLY A 63 -11.70 -1.59 -12.32
C GLY A 63 -12.62 -0.82 -13.26
N PRO A 64 -13.14 0.34 -12.81
CA PRO A 64 -13.85 1.27 -13.67
C PRO A 64 -12.98 1.88 -14.78
#